data_AF-A0A3N4HMJ5-F1
#
_entry.id   AF-A0A3N4HMJ5-F1
#
_cell.length_a   1.000
_cell.length_b   1.000
_cell.length_c   1.000
_cell.angle_alpha   90.00
_cell.angle_beta   90.00
_cell.angle_gamma   90.00
#
_symmetry.space_group_name_H-M   'P 1'
#
loop_
_entity.id
_entity.type
_entity.pdbx_description
1 polymer ?
#
loop_
_entity_poly.entity_id
_entity_poly.type
_entity_poly.pdbx_seq_one_letter_code
_entity_poly.pdbx_strand_id
1 'polypeptide(L)'
;MTLAQKDVIAVLKELDPNISMPKVADLAGIKPKTADRAYQIMNRKRAQHPDAHYLYPIILNDAKRTGRLPVISEEQKETLAAHAVEHHNGNHKVEFHDLAKKYSIPGCRTTVDKAMREKGIGRYKMREKPFLSGNRRNVSLRKRSYTKNLG
;
A
#
# COMPACT_ATOMS: atom_id res chain seq x y z
N MET A 1 -13.58 -9.02 -12.89
CA MET A 1 -13.64 -10.01 -13.98
C MET A 1 -12.31 -10.70 -14.02
N THR A 2 -12.32 -12.02 -13.91
CA THR A 2 -11.11 -12.84 -13.89
C THR A 2 -10.57 -13.05 -15.31
N LEU A 3 -9.34 -13.52 -15.44
CA LEU A 3 -8.76 -13.88 -16.74
C LEU A 3 -9.60 -14.97 -17.43
N ALA A 4 -9.94 -16.03 -16.69
CA ALA A 4 -10.80 -17.12 -17.18
C ALA A 4 -12.15 -16.65 -17.74
N GLN A 5 -12.76 -15.60 -17.16
CA GLN A 5 -14.01 -15.04 -17.70
C GLN A 5 -13.79 -14.32 -19.03
N LYS A 6 -12.65 -13.64 -19.21
CA LYS A 6 -12.29 -13.02 -20.49
C LYS A 6 -12.01 -14.07 -21.56
N ASP A 7 -11.33 -15.15 -21.17
CA ASP A 7 -11.04 -16.28 -22.06
C ASP A 7 -12.33 -16.89 -22.60
N VAL A 8 -13.31 -17.16 -21.72
CA VAL A 8 -14.62 -17.68 -22.13
C VAL A 8 -15.32 -16.74 -23.12
N ILE A 9 -15.31 -15.43 -22.88
CA ILE A 9 -15.91 -14.45 -23.81
C ILE A 9 -15.19 -14.48 -25.16
N ALA A 10 -13.85 -14.48 -25.16
CA ALA A 10 -13.03 -14.51 -26.36
C ALA A 10 -13.31 -15.77 -27.19
N VAL A 11 -13.24 -16.95 -26.56
CA VAL A 11 -13.49 -18.24 -27.22
C VAL A 11 -14.90 -18.31 -27.80
N LEU A 12 -15.92 -17.94 -27.03
CA LEU A 12 -17.31 -18.00 -27.50
C LEU A 12 -17.56 -17.07 -28.70
N LYS A 13 -16.91 -15.90 -28.73
CA LYS A 13 -17.03 -14.94 -29.83
C LYS A 13 -16.18 -15.30 -31.05
N GLU A 14 -15.08 -16.03 -30.86
CA GLU A 14 -14.32 -16.61 -31.97
C GLU A 14 -15.06 -17.80 -32.61
N LEU A 15 -15.71 -18.64 -31.80
CA LEU A 15 -16.48 -19.79 -32.27
C LEU A 15 -17.79 -19.38 -32.99
N ASP A 16 -18.51 -18.40 -32.43
CA ASP A 16 -19.72 -17.84 -33.04
C ASP A 16 -19.73 -16.31 -32.90
N PRO A 17 -19.34 -15.57 -33.94
CA PRO A 17 -19.34 -14.11 -33.91
C PRO A 17 -20.73 -13.51 -33.62
N ASN A 18 -21.80 -14.18 -34.03
CA ASN A 18 -23.19 -13.71 -33.95
C ASN A 18 -23.88 -14.06 -32.64
N ILE A 19 -23.23 -14.81 -31.74
CA ILE A 19 -23.79 -15.17 -30.44
C ILE A 19 -24.23 -13.91 -29.67
N SER A 20 -25.42 -13.94 -29.07
CA SER A 20 -25.91 -12.79 -28.32
C SER A 20 -25.08 -12.57 -27.06
N MET A 21 -24.78 -11.31 -26.74
CA MET A 21 -23.98 -10.97 -25.56
C MET A 21 -24.62 -11.38 -24.23
N PRO A 22 -25.97 -11.37 -24.06
CA PRO A 22 -26.61 -11.95 -22.88
C PRO A 22 -26.25 -13.43 -22.68
N LYS A 23 -26.29 -14.24 -23.75
CA LYS A 23 -25.98 -15.66 -23.69
C LYS A 23 -24.51 -15.92 -23.33
N VAL A 24 -23.59 -15.13 -23.87
CA VAL A 24 -22.17 -15.19 -23.50
C VAL A 24 -21.95 -14.81 -22.04
N ALA A 25 -22.67 -13.80 -21.55
CA ALA A 25 -22.57 -13.35 -20.18
C ALA A 25 -23.08 -14.39 -19.19
N ASP A 26 -24.17 -15.09 -19.52
CA ASP A 26 -24.70 -16.20 -18.73
C ASP A 26 -23.67 -17.34 -18.65
N LEU A 27 -23.06 -17.72 -19.77
CA LEU A 27 -22.01 -18.75 -19.83
C LEU A 27 -20.73 -18.36 -19.09
N ALA A 28 -20.36 -17.08 -19.11
CA ALA A 28 -19.21 -16.55 -18.38
C ALA A 28 -19.53 -16.26 -16.89
N GLY A 29 -20.80 -16.38 -16.46
CA GLY A 29 -21.25 -16.08 -15.10
C GLY A 29 -21.11 -14.61 -14.71
N ILE A 30 -21.34 -13.68 -15.63
CA ILE A 30 -21.20 -12.23 -15.41
C ILE A 30 -22.40 -11.44 -15.94
N LYS A 31 -22.49 -10.15 -15.60
CA LYS A 31 -23.57 -9.28 -16.10
C LYS A 31 -23.39 -9.01 -17.60
N PRO A 32 -24.47 -8.97 -18.42
CA PRO A 32 -24.40 -8.71 -19.86
C PRO A 32 -23.63 -7.44 -20.23
N LYS A 33 -23.86 -6.35 -19.49
CA LYS A 33 -23.13 -5.07 -19.69
C LYS A 33 -21.63 -5.19 -19.44
N THR A 34 -21.22 -6.06 -18.52
CA THR A 34 -19.80 -6.32 -18.22
C THR A 34 -19.16 -7.15 -19.33
N ALA A 35 -19.85 -8.17 -19.83
CA ALA A 35 -19.39 -9.00 -20.95
C ALA A 35 -19.22 -8.16 -22.23
N ASP A 36 -20.22 -7.35 -22.57
CA ASP A 36 -20.18 -6.45 -23.74
C ASP A 36 -19.02 -5.45 -23.61
N ARG A 37 -18.88 -4.81 -22.45
CA ARG A 37 -17.76 -3.88 -22.22
C ARG A 37 -16.40 -4.55 -22.34
N ALA A 38 -16.26 -5.78 -21.82
CA ALA A 38 -15.04 -6.55 -21.92
C ALA A 38 -14.71 -6.86 -23.39
N TYR A 39 -15.68 -7.34 -24.15
CA TYR A 39 -15.52 -7.66 -25.57
C TYR A 39 -15.14 -6.44 -26.40
N GLN A 40 -15.78 -5.29 -26.15
CA GLN A 40 -15.41 -4.02 -26.79
C GLN A 40 -13.96 -3.61 -26.50
N ILE A 41 -13.48 -3.78 -25.26
CA ILE A 41 -12.09 -3.50 -24.89
C ILE A 41 -11.14 -4.44 -25.63
N MET A 42 -11.47 -5.73 -25.72
CA MET A 42 -10.67 -6.71 -26.46
C MET A 42 -10.60 -6.37 -27.96
N ASN A 43 -11.73 -6.02 -28.58
CA ASN A 43 -11.77 -5.56 -29.98
C ASN A 43 -10.92 -4.31 -30.22
N ARG A 44 -10.96 -3.33 -29.30
CA ARG A 44 -10.12 -2.12 -29.40
C ARG A 44 -8.64 -2.45 -29.34
N LYS A 45 -8.22 -3.35 -28.45
CA LYS A 45 -6.82 -3.78 -28.36
C LYS A 45 -6.39 -4.58 -29.60
N ARG A 46 -7.27 -5.43 -30.13
CA ARG A 46 -7.02 -6.15 -31.38
C ARG A 46 -6.86 -5.20 -32.56
N ALA A 47 -7.65 -4.14 -32.64
CA ALA A 47 -7.47 -3.11 -33.68
C ALA A 47 -6.11 -2.39 -33.59
N GLN A 48 -5.50 -2.32 -32.40
CA GLN A 48 -4.15 -1.78 -32.20
C GLN A 48 -3.04 -2.80 -32.49
N HIS A 49 -3.37 -4.10 -32.46
CA HIS A 49 -2.47 -5.22 -32.68
C HIS A 49 -3.13 -6.24 -33.63
N PRO A 50 -3.16 -5.96 -34.95
CA PRO A 50 -3.93 -6.75 -35.92
C PRO A 50 -3.48 -8.22 -35.99
N ASP A 51 -2.20 -8.50 -35.72
CA ASP A 51 -1.64 -9.84 -35.70
C ASP A 51 -1.89 -10.61 -34.39
N ALA A 52 -2.49 -9.96 -33.38
CA ALA A 52 -2.76 -10.57 -32.08
C ALA A 52 -4.13 -11.27 -32.04
N HIS A 53 -4.11 -12.53 -31.58
CA HIS A 53 -5.32 -13.33 -31.33
C HIS A 53 -6.04 -12.89 -30.05
N TYR A 54 -7.35 -13.12 -29.90
CA TYR A 54 -8.07 -12.66 -28.69
C TYR A 54 -7.55 -13.30 -27.40
N LEU A 55 -6.95 -14.49 -27.52
CA LEU A 55 -6.31 -15.22 -26.42
C LEU A 55 -4.92 -14.71 -26.06
N TYR A 56 -4.37 -13.74 -26.81
CA TYR A 56 -3.05 -13.20 -26.48
C TYR A 56 -3.09 -12.38 -25.18
N PRO A 57 -2.07 -12.51 -24.31
CA PRO A 57 -2.00 -11.78 -23.05
C PRO A 57 -2.13 -10.26 -23.21
N ILE A 58 -1.67 -9.71 -24.33
CA ILE A 58 -1.76 -8.28 -24.66
C ILE A 58 -3.22 -7.83 -24.74
N ILE A 59 -4.11 -8.67 -25.28
CA ILE A 59 -5.54 -8.39 -25.43
C ILE A 59 -6.27 -8.64 -24.11
N LEU A 60 -6.00 -9.77 -23.46
CA LEU A 60 -6.70 -10.20 -22.25
C LEU A 60 -6.34 -9.37 -21.02
N ASN A 61 -5.07 -9.00 -20.84
CA ASN A 61 -4.63 -8.30 -19.64
C ASN A 61 -4.99 -6.82 -19.71
N ASP A 62 -5.64 -6.32 -18.65
CA ASP A 62 -5.88 -4.89 -18.55
C ASP A 62 -4.57 -4.15 -18.28
N ALA A 63 -4.46 -2.94 -18.82
CA ALA A 63 -3.36 -2.07 -18.47
C ALA A 63 -3.35 -1.87 -16.94
N LYS A 64 -2.16 -1.87 -16.35
CA LYS A 64 -1.99 -1.56 -14.93
C LYS A 64 -2.63 -0.19 -14.68
N ARG A 65 -3.56 -0.14 -13.71
CA ARG A 65 -4.14 1.14 -13.30
C ARG A 65 -3.04 1.95 -12.63
N THR A 66 -2.68 3.08 -13.22
CA THR A 66 -1.85 4.07 -12.54
C THR A 66 -2.71 4.72 -11.46
N GLY A 67 -2.28 4.58 -10.21
CA GLY A 67 -2.92 5.26 -9.09
C GLY A 67 -2.67 6.77 -9.12
N ARG A 68 -3.31 7.50 -8.21
CA ARG A 68 -2.96 8.90 -7.95
C ARG A 68 -1.49 8.99 -7.51
N LEU A 69 -0.76 9.99 -8.01
CA LEU A 69 0.59 10.27 -7.55
C LEU A 69 0.60 10.54 -6.03
N PRO A 70 1.62 10.07 -5.31
CA PRO A 70 1.75 10.33 -3.88
C PRO A 70 1.91 11.84 -3.63
N VAL A 71 1.38 12.32 -2.52
CA VAL A 71 1.44 13.74 -2.12
C VAL A 71 2.87 14.15 -1.77
N ILE A 72 3.65 13.23 -1.21
CA ILE A 72 5.05 13.43 -0.80
C ILE A 72 5.91 12.53 -1.67
N SER A 73 6.91 13.09 -2.35
CA SER A 73 7.87 12.33 -3.16
C SER A 73 8.81 11.51 -2.27
N GLU A 74 9.42 10.45 -2.81
CA GLU A 74 10.40 9.66 -2.05
C GLU A 74 11.60 10.50 -1.60
N GLU A 75 12.09 11.41 -2.44
CA GLU A 75 13.16 12.35 -2.08
C GLU A 75 12.77 13.22 -0.87
N GLN A 76 11.55 13.76 -0.86
CA GLN A 76 11.05 14.55 0.27
C GLN A 76 10.93 13.71 1.54
N LYS A 77 10.52 12.43 1.43
CA LYS A 77 10.50 11.52 2.57
C LYS A 77 11.91 11.31 3.13
N GLU A 78 12.91 11.20 2.28
CA GLU A 78 14.32 11.02 2.68
C GLU A 78 14.89 12.27 3.33
N THR A 79 14.64 13.44 2.77
CA THR A 79 15.04 14.72 3.38
C THR A 79 14.40 14.88 4.77
N LEU A 80 13.09 14.61 4.88
CA LEU A 80 12.39 14.69 6.17
C LEU A 80 12.92 13.67 7.18
N ALA A 81 13.20 12.44 6.72
CA ALA A 81 13.79 11.37 7.51
C ALA A 81 15.15 11.75 8.08
N ALA A 82 16.06 12.26 7.24
CA ALA A 82 17.39 12.68 7.63
C ALA A 82 17.32 13.76 8.72
N HIS A 83 16.58 14.84 8.48
CA HIS A 83 16.46 15.93 9.45
C HIS A 83 15.78 15.52 10.76
N ALA A 84 14.80 14.62 10.70
CA ALA A 84 14.14 14.12 11.90
C ALA A 84 15.10 13.33 12.80
N VAL A 85 16.00 12.54 12.21
CA VAL A 85 16.99 11.74 12.94
C VAL A 85 18.11 12.64 13.48
N GLU A 86 18.68 13.51 12.63
CA GLU A 86 19.83 14.35 12.97
C GLU A 86 19.51 15.39 14.06
N HIS A 87 18.36 16.06 13.97
CA HIS A 87 18.09 17.23 14.82
C HIS A 87 17.11 16.95 15.96
N HIS A 88 16.26 15.92 15.84
CA HIS A 88 15.08 15.78 16.69
C HIS A 88 14.87 14.38 17.30
N ASN A 89 15.89 13.51 17.25
CA ASN A 89 15.85 12.14 17.76
C ASN A 89 14.65 11.32 17.23
N GLY A 90 14.19 11.58 16.00
CA GLY A 90 13.11 10.81 15.38
C GLY A 90 11.72 11.04 16.01
N ASN A 91 11.34 12.32 16.17
CA ASN A 91 10.05 12.86 16.67
C ASN A 91 9.99 13.25 18.16
N HIS A 92 11.08 13.12 18.91
CA HIS A 92 11.04 13.37 20.36
C HIS A 92 11.00 14.86 20.72
N LYS A 93 11.64 15.70 19.91
CA LYS A 93 11.77 17.14 20.19
C LYS A 93 10.80 18.00 19.38
N VAL A 94 10.47 17.58 18.17
CA VAL A 94 9.63 18.32 17.22
C VAL A 94 8.76 17.31 16.48
N GLU A 95 7.47 17.62 16.31
CA GLU A 95 6.55 16.80 15.54
C GLU A 95 6.94 16.81 14.05
N PHE A 96 6.83 15.66 13.37
CA PHE A 96 7.15 15.56 11.94
C PHE A 96 6.38 16.54 11.06
N HIS A 97 5.14 16.85 11.42
CA HIS A 97 4.33 17.80 10.66
C HIS A 97 4.89 19.22 10.71
N ASP A 98 5.39 19.65 11.88
CA ASP A 98 6.01 20.96 12.03
C ASP A 98 7.37 21.02 11.32
N LEU A 99 8.11 19.91 11.34
CA LEU A 99 9.32 19.75 10.55
C LEU A 99 9.02 19.85 9.05
N ALA A 100 7.98 19.18 8.57
CA ALA A 100 7.56 19.23 7.17
C ALA A 100 7.17 20.67 6.75
N LYS A 101 6.48 21.43 7.61
CA LYS A 101 6.18 22.85 7.37
C LYS A 101 7.46 23.68 7.23
N LYS A 102 8.46 23.45 8.10
CA LYS A 102 9.73 24.18 8.08
C LYS A 102 10.50 23.96 6.76
N TYR A 103 10.42 22.78 6.17
CA TYR A 103 11.07 22.44 4.90
C TYR A 103 10.14 22.54 3.68
N SER A 104 8.97 23.18 3.83
CA SER A 104 8.00 23.36 2.75
C SER A 104 7.56 22.04 2.06
N ILE A 105 7.51 20.94 2.82
CA ILE A 105 7.07 19.63 2.32
C ILE A 105 5.53 19.57 2.38
N PRO A 106 4.85 19.30 1.26
CA PRO A 106 3.39 19.30 1.20
C PRO A 106 2.79 18.09 1.93
N GLY A 107 1.68 18.30 2.64
CA GLY A 107 0.93 17.21 3.24
C GLY A 107 0.29 17.58 4.58
N CYS A 108 -0.87 17.00 4.84
CA CYS A 108 -1.47 17.10 6.16
C CYS A 108 -0.71 16.22 7.17
N ARG A 109 -0.88 16.49 8.47
CA ARG A 109 -0.24 15.77 9.58
C ARG A 109 -0.24 14.25 9.38
N THR A 110 -1.40 13.66 9.07
CA THR A 110 -1.56 12.22 8.90
C THR A 110 -0.78 11.66 7.71
N THR A 111 -0.62 12.43 6.64
CA THR A 111 0.16 12.02 5.46
C THR A 111 1.65 12.01 5.79
N VAL A 112 2.11 13.04 6.48
CA VAL A 112 3.51 13.15 6.94
C VAL A 112 3.84 12.03 7.93
N ASP A 113 2.99 11.81 8.93
CA ASP A 113 3.19 10.74 9.92
C ASP A 113 3.21 9.35 9.27
N LYS A 114 2.34 9.13 8.28
CA LYS A 114 2.34 7.88 7.50
C LYS A 114 3.65 7.70 6.73
N ALA A 115 4.12 8.75 6.05
CA ALA A 115 5.37 8.72 5.31
C ALA A 115 6.58 8.41 6.20
N MET A 116 6.64 8.99 7.41
CA MET A 116 7.71 8.73 8.36
C MET A 116 7.64 7.31 8.95
N ARG A 117 6.42 6.81 9.18
CA ARG A 117 6.19 5.42 9.60
C ARG A 117 6.65 4.41 8.55
N GLU A 118 6.45 4.68 7.27
CA GLU A 118 6.96 3.86 6.16
C GLU A 118 8.50 3.80 6.16
N LYS A 119 9.17 4.90 6.48
CA LYS A 119 10.63 4.95 6.69
C LYS A 119 11.08 4.36 8.05
N GLY A 120 10.14 3.90 8.89
CA GLY A 120 10.44 3.30 10.20
C GLY A 120 10.80 4.29 11.31
N ILE A 121 10.57 5.59 11.11
CA ILE A 121 10.92 6.67 12.05
C ILE A 121 9.69 7.05 12.88
N GLY A 122 9.88 7.36 14.16
CA GLY A 122 8.79 7.77 15.05
C GLY A 122 8.01 6.61 15.69
N ARG A 123 8.41 5.36 15.45
CA ARG A 123 8.00 4.26 16.35
C ARG A 123 8.76 4.42 17.66
N TYR A 124 8.05 4.83 18.71
CA TYR A 124 8.53 4.66 20.08
C TYR A 124 8.70 3.16 20.34
N LYS A 125 9.87 2.59 20.06
CA LYS A 125 10.29 1.34 20.70
C LYS A 125 10.61 1.74 22.13
N MET A 126 9.74 1.34 23.05
CA MET A 126 9.99 1.46 24.48
C MET A 126 11.32 0.76 24.77
N ARG A 127 12.42 1.52 24.84
CA ARG A 127 13.71 1.02 25.35
C ARG A 127 13.42 0.56 26.77
N GLU A 128 13.80 -0.68 27.08
CA GLU A 128 13.55 -1.38 28.34
C GLU A 128 13.28 -0.41 29.50
N LYS A 129 12.05 -0.42 30.02
CA LYS A 129 11.72 0.35 31.22
C LYS A 129 12.47 -0.29 32.39
N PRO A 130 13.54 0.34 32.91
CA PRO A 130 14.37 -0.31 33.93
C PRO A 130 13.64 -0.42 35.28
N PHE A 131 12.48 0.21 35.44
CA PHE A 131 11.58 0.07 36.59
C PHE A 131 10.57 -1.08 36.44
N LEU A 132 10.48 -1.70 35.25
CA LEU A 132 9.64 -2.88 35.00
C LEU A 132 10.46 -4.17 34.83
N SER A 133 11.80 -4.10 34.75
CA SER A 133 12.62 -5.31 34.72
C SER A 133 12.72 -5.92 36.13
N GLY A 134 12.40 -7.22 36.24
CA GLY A 134 12.39 -7.94 37.52
C GLY A 134 13.69 -7.81 38.31
N ASN A 135 14.83 -7.70 37.62
CA ASN A 135 16.15 -7.56 38.24
C ASN A 135 16.31 -6.24 39.02
N ARG A 136 15.84 -5.10 38.52
CA ARG A 136 15.94 -3.83 39.29
C ARG A 136 14.96 -3.77 40.45
N ARG A 137 13.79 -4.41 40.33
CA ARG A 137 12.86 -4.62 41.45
C ARG A 137 13.51 -5.46 42.56
N ASN A 138 14.21 -6.55 42.21
CA ASN A 138 14.95 -7.38 43.15
C ASN A 138 16.12 -6.63 43.82
N VAL A 139 16.86 -5.80 43.08
CA VAL A 139 17.93 -4.96 43.64
C VAL A 139 17.38 -3.90 44.61
N SER A 140 16.23 -3.27 44.28
CA SER A 140 15.57 -2.31 45.17
C SER A 140 15.01 -2.94 46.45
N LEU A 141 14.38 -4.12 46.34
CA LEU A 141 13.88 -4.88 47.50
C LEU A 141 15.02 -5.35 48.41
N ARG A 142 16.17 -5.75 47.84
CA ARG A 142 17.39 -6.06 48.61
C ARG A 142 17.98 -4.85 49.33
N LYS A 143 18.02 -3.68 48.69
CA LYS A 143 18.46 -2.44 49.37
C LYS A 143 17.55 -2.05 50.54
N ARG A 144 16.22 -2.17 50.37
CA ARG A 144 15.25 -1.85 51.44
C ARG A 144 15.28 -2.81 52.62
N SER A 145 15.56 -4.10 52.39
CA SER A 145 15.70 -5.09 53.48
C SER A 145 16.98 -4.87 54.28
N TYR A 146 18.08 -4.49 53.63
CA TYR A 146 19.33 -4.14 54.32
C TYR A 146 19.16 -2.92 55.25
N THR A 147 18.48 -1.87 54.81
CA THR A 147 18.23 -0.67 55.64
C THR A 147 17.27 -0.91 56.80
N LYS A 148 16.49 -1.99 56.79
CA LYS A 148 15.52 -2.32 57.85
C LYS A 148 16.15 -3.15 58.99
N ASN A 149 17.32 -3.74 58.75
CA ASN A 149 18.08 -4.53 59.73
C ASN A 149 19.26 -3.75 60.35
N LEU A 150 19.42 -2.47 59.98
CA LEU A 150 20.49 -1.58 60.45
C LEU A 150 19.96 -0.41 61.29
N GLY A 151 18.66 -0.41 61.60
CA GLY A 151 17.99 0.54 62.48
C GLY A 151 17.28 -0.18 63.61
#